data_AF-A0A010T061-F1
#
_entry.id   AF-A0A010T061-F1
#
_cell.length_a   1.000
_cell.length_b   1.000
_cell.length_c   1.000
_cell.angle_alpha   90.00
_cell.angle_beta   90.00
_cell.angle_gamma   90.00
#
_symmetry.space_group_name_H-M   'P 1'
#
loop_
_entity.id
_entity.type
_entity.pdbx_description
1 polymer ?
#
loop_
_entity_poly.entity_id
_entity_poly.type
_entity_poly.pdbx_seq_one_letter_code
_entity_poly.pdbx_strand_id
1 'polypeptide(L)'
;MNDDEILKVMTASRSGATVHCVDFAFRSLRAAETQVWRIWNREIPPSQQDVEVTNKYYQDILIDIHFYFISLRNVYRYLAKSVDDPAFDAFRPELAELKDRWFSHYAKGREAFEHIDQRLPGQKHESQIVEIVDNNGGRRKIHYAFWPKKGLFAHSDGEWDITSATFDRISADVKSLLSRIVESCVVTDLPHP
;
A
#
# COMPACT_ATOMS: atom_id res chain seq x y z
N MET A 1 -7.63 -10.51 11.25
CA MET A 1 -7.42 -11.56 12.26
C MET A 1 -8.75 -12.14 12.67
N ASN A 2 -8.78 -13.41 13.05
CA ASN A 2 -9.92 -14.02 13.74
C ASN A 2 -9.77 -13.86 15.28
N ASP A 3 -10.79 -14.25 16.03
CA ASP A 3 -10.82 -14.06 17.49
C ASP A 3 -9.72 -14.85 18.22
N ASP A 4 -9.33 -16.03 17.71
CA ASP A 4 -8.24 -16.85 18.25
C ASP A 4 -6.87 -16.18 18.06
N GLU A 5 -6.62 -15.62 16.88
CA GLU A 5 -5.40 -14.85 16.59
C GLU A 5 -5.31 -13.58 17.44
N ILE A 6 -6.44 -12.91 17.68
CA ILE A 6 -6.50 -11.75 18.58
C ILE A 6 -6.15 -12.15 20.01
N LEU A 7 -6.70 -13.27 20.50
CA LEU A 7 -6.44 -13.78 21.84
C LEU A 7 -4.97 -14.16 22.03
N LYS A 8 -4.35 -14.81 21.03
CA LYS A 8 -2.92 -15.14 21.01
C LYS A 8 -2.04 -13.91 21.18
N VAL A 9 -2.25 -12.89 20.34
CA VAL A 9 -1.45 -11.65 20.38
C VAL A 9 -1.69 -10.91 21.71
N MET A 10 -2.93 -10.87 22.20
CA MET A 10 -3.25 -10.26 23.50
C MET A 10 -2.53 -10.95 24.66
N THR A 11 -2.44 -12.28 24.63
CA THR A 11 -1.76 -13.07 25.67
C THR A 11 -0.25 -12.84 25.64
N ALA A 12 0.36 -12.83 24.45
CA ALA A 12 1.80 -12.67 24.28
C ALA A 12 2.28 -11.25 24.64
N SER A 13 1.64 -10.23 24.08
CA SER A 13 2.06 -8.83 24.23
C SER A 13 1.60 -8.20 25.55
N ARG A 14 0.46 -8.63 26.10
CA ARG A 14 -0.22 -7.98 27.24
C ARG A 14 -0.55 -6.49 27.02
N SER A 15 -0.34 -5.94 25.83
CA SER A 15 -0.62 -4.55 25.45
C SER A 15 -1.75 -4.50 24.43
N GLY A 16 -2.90 -3.97 24.84
CA GLY A 16 -4.04 -3.77 23.93
C GLY A 16 -3.69 -2.89 22.72
N ALA A 17 -2.79 -1.92 22.89
CA ALA A 17 -2.32 -1.07 21.78
C ALA A 17 -1.57 -1.88 20.71
N THR A 18 -0.78 -2.87 21.12
CA THR A 18 -0.05 -3.75 20.21
C THR A 18 -1.01 -4.65 19.45
N VAL A 19 -2.01 -5.24 20.13
CA VAL A 19 -3.07 -6.04 19.50
C VAL A 19 -3.77 -5.24 18.41
N HIS A 20 -4.17 -3.99 18.72
CA HIS A 20 -4.80 -3.11 17.75
C HIS A 20 -3.89 -2.78 16.57
N CYS A 21 -2.59 -2.60 16.79
CA CYS A 21 -1.65 -2.36 15.70
C CYS A 21 -1.55 -3.59 14.79
N VAL A 22 -1.46 -4.81 15.32
CA VAL A 22 -1.43 -6.02 14.48
C VAL A 22 -2.74 -6.16 13.68
N ASP A 23 -3.91 -5.97 14.31
CA ASP A 23 -5.20 -6.03 13.61
C ASP A 23 -5.32 -4.95 12.53
N PHE A 24 -4.91 -3.71 12.83
CA PHE A 24 -4.94 -2.63 11.85
C PHE A 24 -3.95 -2.84 10.70
N ALA A 25 -2.83 -3.52 10.91
CA ALA A 25 -1.94 -3.92 9.82
C ALA A 25 -2.66 -4.89 8.86
N PHE A 26 -3.33 -5.93 9.37
CA PHE A 26 -4.14 -6.85 8.56
C PHE A 26 -5.24 -6.12 7.78
N ARG A 27 -6.01 -5.25 8.43
CA ARG A 27 -7.09 -4.49 7.78
C ARG A 27 -6.57 -3.55 6.70
N SER A 28 -5.43 -2.90 6.96
CA SER A 28 -4.77 -2.01 5.99
C SER A 28 -4.28 -2.79 4.78
N LEU A 29 -3.76 -4.01 4.97
CA LEU A 29 -3.36 -4.86 3.85
C LEU A 29 -4.56 -5.23 2.98
N ARG A 30 -5.67 -5.68 3.60
CA ARG A 30 -6.91 -6.01 2.88
C ARG A 30 -7.50 -4.81 2.13
N ALA A 31 -7.39 -3.61 2.71
CA ALA A 31 -7.78 -2.38 2.02
C ALA A 31 -6.91 -2.15 0.78
N ALA A 32 -5.58 -2.31 0.88
CA ALA A 32 -4.69 -2.19 -0.27
C ALA A 32 -5.03 -3.21 -1.37
N GLU A 33 -5.31 -4.47 -1.01
CA GLU A 33 -5.74 -5.51 -1.97
C GLU A 33 -7.01 -5.13 -2.72
N THR A 34 -7.99 -4.59 -1.99
CA THR A 34 -9.25 -4.14 -2.59
C THR A 34 -9.02 -3.01 -3.58
N GLN A 35 -8.16 -2.05 -3.25
CA GLN A 35 -7.88 -0.91 -4.14
C GLN A 35 -7.11 -1.34 -5.38
N VAL A 36 -6.09 -2.19 -5.24
CA VAL A 36 -5.35 -2.76 -6.39
C VAL A 36 -6.31 -3.50 -7.32
N TRP A 37 -7.17 -4.34 -6.76
CA TRP A 37 -8.16 -5.04 -7.56
C TRP A 37 -9.06 -4.07 -8.35
N ARG A 38 -9.54 -2.99 -7.73
CA ARG A 38 -10.33 -1.95 -8.41
C ARG A 38 -9.55 -1.26 -9.52
N ILE A 39 -8.28 -0.92 -9.28
CA ILE A 39 -7.41 -0.25 -10.27
C ILE A 39 -7.21 -1.14 -11.50
N TRP A 40 -6.97 -2.44 -11.29
CA TRP A 40 -6.62 -3.36 -12.38
C TRP A 40 -7.83 -3.96 -13.10
N ASN A 41 -8.99 -4.08 -12.44
CA ASN A 41 -10.22 -4.67 -13.00
C ASN A 41 -11.29 -3.64 -13.38
N ARG A 42 -10.91 -2.38 -13.58
CA ARG A 42 -11.82 -1.33 -14.04
C ARG A 42 -12.34 -1.60 -15.45
N GLU A 43 -13.58 -1.16 -15.70
CA GLU A 43 -14.18 -1.15 -17.02
C GLU A 43 -13.36 -0.28 -17.99
N ILE A 44 -13.50 -0.60 -19.29
CA ILE A 44 -12.82 0.10 -20.38
C ILE A 44 -13.15 1.60 -20.30
N PRO A 45 -12.17 2.50 -20.50
CA PRO A 45 -12.40 3.94 -20.44
C PRO A 45 -13.53 4.36 -21.40
N PRO A 46 -14.38 5.32 -21.00
CA PRO A 46 -15.44 5.86 -21.84
C PRO A 46 -14.86 6.54 -23.10
N SER A 47 -15.69 6.70 -24.13
CA SER A 47 -15.32 7.47 -25.34
C SER A 47 -14.86 8.87 -24.96
N GLN A 48 -13.71 9.31 -25.49
CA GLN A 48 -13.13 10.64 -25.25
C GLN A 48 -14.00 11.81 -25.74
N GLN A 49 -15.10 11.53 -26.44
CA GLN A 49 -16.05 12.55 -26.90
C GLN A 49 -16.91 13.13 -25.77
N ASP A 50 -17.08 12.42 -24.65
CA ASP A 50 -17.76 12.92 -23.47
C ASP A 50 -16.73 13.31 -22.39
N VAL A 51 -16.43 14.61 -22.34
CA VAL A 51 -15.41 15.19 -21.45
C VAL A 51 -15.79 15.02 -19.97
N GLU A 52 -17.07 15.11 -19.62
CA GLU A 52 -17.51 15.03 -18.23
C GLU A 52 -17.42 13.60 -17.70
N VAL A 53 -17.89 12.63 -18.49
CA VAL A 53 -17.81 11.21 -18.16
C VAL A 53 -16.34 10.75 -18.11
N THR A 54 -15.52 11.22 -19.04
CA THR A 54 -14.07 10.95 -19.06
C THR A 54 -13.37 11.51 -17.81
N ASN A 55 -13.68 12.75 -17.42
CA ASN A 55 -13.10 13.36 -16.22
C ASN A 55 -13.46 12.60 -14.94
N LYS A 56 -14.74 12.24 -14.78
CA LYS A 56 -15.21 11.47 -13.62
C LYS A 56 -14.52 10.09 -13.54
N TYR A 57 -14.43 9.39 -14.67
CA TYR A 57 -13.73 8.11 -14.76
C TYR A 57 -12.29 8.20 -14.25
N TYR A 58 -11.53 9.20 -14.72
CA TYR A 58 -10.16 9.40 -14.27
C TYR A 58 -10.11 9.80 -12.79
N GLN A 59 -10.94 10.74 -12.33
CA GLN A 59 -10.98 11.11 -10.90
C GLN A 59 -11.18 9.91 -9.98
N ASP A 60 -12.09 9.00 -10.33
CA ASP A 60 -12.31 7.79 -9.56
C ASP A 60 -11.04 6.90 -9.53
N ILE A 61 -10.31 6.77 -10.65
CA ILE A 61 -9.04 6.00 -10.70
C ILE A 61 -8.05 6.59 -9.71
N LEU A 62 -7.91 7.91 -9.70
CA LEU A 62 -6.97 8.61 -8.85
C LEU A 62 -7.28 8.41 -7.36
N ILE A 63 -8.56 8.40 -7.01
CA ILE A 63 -9.03 8.14 -5.65
C ILE A 63 -8.62 6.72 -5.22
N ASP A 64 -8.91 5.70 -6.02
CA ASP A 64 -8.55 4.32 -5.68
C ASP A 64 -7.03 4.17 -5.50
N ILE A 65 -6.24 4.80 -6.37
CA ILE A 65 -4.77 4.76 -6.27
C ILE A 65 -4.28 5.49 -5.02
N HIS A 66 -4.85 6.64 -4.69
CA HIS A 66 -4.52 7.35 -3.46
C HIS A 66 -4.79 6.49 -2.22
N PHE A 67 -5.97 5.85 -2.16
CA PHE A 67 -6.33 4.97 -1.06
C PHE A 67 -5.45 3.72 -1.00
N TYR A 68 -5.00 3.19 -2.14
CA TYR A 68 -4.03 2.11 -2.19
C TYR A 68 -2.73 2.48 -1.46
N PHE A 69 -2.11 3.62 -1.82
CA PHE A 69 -0.86 4.06 -1.20
C PHE A 69 -1.01 4.37 0.29
N ILE A 70 -2.14 4.99 0.70
CA ILE A 70 -2.43 5.21 2.12
C ILE A 70 -2.52 3.88 2.87
N SER A 71 -3.21 2.90 2.29
CA SER A 71 -3.41 1.60 2.91
C SER A 71 -2.08 0.87 3.10
N LEU A 72 -1.23 0.82 2.08
CA LEU A 72 0.12 0.25 2.20
C LEU A 72 0.98 0.97 3.24
N ARG A 73 0.98 2.30 3.26
CA ARG A 73 1.72 3.05 4.28
C ARG A 73 1.25 2.70 5.70
N ASN A 74 -0.06 2.52 5.88
CA ASN A 74 -0.63 2.16 7.17
C ASN A 74 -0.21 0.76 7.62
N VAL A 75 -0.11 -0.22 6.71
CA VAL A 75 0.46 -1.54 7.00
C VAL A 75 1.80 -1.39 7.71
N TYR A 76 2.76 -0.69 7.08
CA TYR A 76 4.08 -0.47 7.66
C TYR A 76 4.03 0.25 8.99
N ARG A 77 3.26 1.34 9.08
CA ARG A 77 3.17 2.16 10.29
C ARG A 77 2.66 1.34 11.48
N TYR A 78 1.68 0.47 11.27
CA TYR A 78 1.15 -0.35 12.35
C TYR A 78 2.08 -1.51 12.69
N LEU A 79 2.69 -2.17 11.70
CA LEU A 79 3.72 -3.18 11.94
C LEU A 79 4.90 -2.63 12.74
N ALA A 80 5.39 -1.43 12.41
CA ALA A 80 6.48 -0.78 13.15
C ALA A 80 6.14 -0.58 14.62
N LYS A 81 4.91 -0.14 14.91
CA LYS A 81 4.45 -0.02 16.30
C LYS A 81 4.32 -1.36 17.01
N SER A 82 3.90 -2.40 16.29
CA SER A 82 3.80 -3.74 16.85
C SER A 82 5.18 -4.32 17.19
N VAL A 83 6.18 -4.11 16.34
CA VAL A 83 7.55 -4.60 16.54
C VAL A 83 8.31 -3.84 17.64
N ASP A 84 7.88 -2.62 18.00
CA ASP A 84 8.41 -1.92 19.17
C ASP A 84 7.97 -2.56 20.50
N ASP A 85 6.98 -3.47 20.48
CA ASP A 85 6.67 -4.34 21.61
C ASP A 85 7.78 -5.39 21.78
N PRO A 86 8.37 -5.55 22.98
CA PRO A 86 9.40 -6.56 23.23
C PRO A 86 8.97 -7.99 22.86
N ALA A 87 7.67 -8.30 22.88
CA ALA A 87 7.16 -9.60 22.44
C ALA A 87 7.44 -9.89 20.96
N PHE A 88 7.64 -8.85 20.13
CA PHE A 88 7.75 -8.96 18.68
C PHE A 88 9.02 -8.31 18.11
N ASP A 89 9.96 -7.89 18.95
CA ASP A 89 11.20 -7.25 18.54
C ASP A 89 12.05 -8.12 17.59
N ALA A 90 11.94 -9.44 17.71
CA ALA A 90 12.62 -10.41 16.85
C ALA A 90 12.29 -10.24 15.34
N PHE A 91 11.16 -9.61 15.01
CA PHE A 91 10.73 -9.36 13.62
C PHE A 91 11.20 -8.02 13.05
N ARG A 92 11.98 -7.24 13.81
CA ARG A 92 12.56 -5.96 13.37
C ARG A 92 13.41 -6.08 12.10
N PRO A 93 14.26 -7.13 11.92
CA PRO A 93 15.02 -7.29 10.69
C PRO A 93 14.14 -7.45 9.45
N GLU A 94 13.12 -8.31 9.50
CA GLU A 94 12.21 -8.50 8.36
C GLU A 94 11.40 -7.24 8.04
N LEU A 95 10.96 -6.51 9.07
CA LEU A 95 10.29 -5.23 8.86
C LEU A 95 11.21 -4.20 8.19
N ALA A 96 12.50 -4.19 8.51
CA ALA A 96 13.48 -3.31 7.89
C ALA A 96 13.67 -3.64 6.40
N GLU A 97 13.75 -4.93 6.05
CA GLU A 97 13.81 -5.37 4.64
C GLU A 97 12.57 -4.94 3.86
N LEU A 98 11.37 -5.12 4.42
CA LEU A 98 10.12 -4.67 3.80
C LEU A 98 10.08 -3.15 3.61
N LYS A 99 10.60 -2.39 4.58
CA LYS A 99 10.66 -0.93 4.50
C LYS A 99 11.54 -0.48 3.35
N ASP A 100 12.75 -1.03 3.29
CA ASP A 100 13.77 -0.67 2.32
C ASP A 100 13.30 -1.00 0.90
N ARG A 101 12.74 -2.20 0.69
CA ARG A 101 12.30 -2.68 -0.63
C ARG A 101 10.97 -2.10 -1.11
N TRP A 102 9.99 -1.95 -0.24
CA TRP A 102 8.60 -1.71 -0.67
C TRP A 102 8.01 -0.41 -0.13
N PHE A 103 8.04 -0.18 1.18
CA PHE A 103 7.29 0.95 1.74
C PHE A 103 7.93 2.31 1.48
N SER A 104 9.27 2.41 1.54
CA SER A 104 10.01 3.63 1.19
C SER A 104 9.76 4.03 -0.27
N HIS A 105 9.70 3.00 -1.11
CA HIS A 105 9.51 3.07 -2.53
C HIS A 105 8.07 3.50 -2.89
N TYR A 106 7.06 2.81 -2.37
CA TYR A 106 5.66 3.16 -2.60
C TYR A 106 5.22 4.47 -1.94
N ALA A 107 5.81 4.89 -0.81
CA ALA A 107 5.52 6.19 -0.21
C ALA A 107 5.85 7.37 -1.15
N LYS A 108 6.87 7.23 -2.01
CA LYS A 108 7.19 8.19 -3.07
C LYS A 108 6.15 8.17 -4.19
N GLY A 109 5.56 6.99 -4.46
CA GLY A 109 4.41 6.83 -5.36
C GLY A 109 3.15 7.60 -4.91
N ARG A 110 2.94 7.83 -3.61
CA ARG A 110 1.84 8.68 -3.13
C ARG A 110 2.00 10.14 -3.58
N GLU A 111 3.20 10.71 -3.41
CA GLU A 111 3.49 12.09 -3.83
C GLU A 111 3.30 12.26 -5.33
N ALA A 112 3.48 11.17 -6.08
CA ALA A 112 3.23 11.09 -7.50
C ALA A 112 1.78 11.22 -7.93
N PHE A 113 0.87 10.62 -7.16
CA PHE A 113 -0.56 10.67 -7.40
C PHE A 113 -1.22 11.96 -6.93
N GLU A 114 -0.68 12.63 -5.92
CA GLU A 114 -1.22 13.90 -5.40
C GLU A 114 -1.18 15.06 -6.42
N HIS A 115 -0.51 14.89 -7.58
CA HIS A 115 -0.31 15.92 -8.62
C HIS A 115 -0.59 15.43 -10.04
N ILE A 116 -1.38 14.39 -10.17
CA ILE A 116 -1.72 13.75 -11.46
C ILE A 116 -2.64 14.60 -12.33
N ASP A 117 -3.47 15.46 -11.72
CA ASP A 117 -4.31 16.48 -12.36
C ASP A 117 -3.48 17.47 -13.19
N GLN A 118 -2.26 17.77 -12.73
CA GLN A 118 -1.30 18.66 -13.41
C GLN A 118 -0.61 18.01 -14.61
N ARG A 119 -0.99 16.78 -14.96
CA ARG A 119 -0.37 15.93 -15.99
C ARG A 119 -1.41 15.28 -16.89
N LEU A 120 -2.63 15.80 -16.91
CA LEU A 120 -3.65 15.44 -17.89
C LEU A 120 -3.29 16.00 -19.28
N PRO A 121 -3.93 15.52 -20.36
CA PRO A 121 -3.72 16.05 -21.69
C PRO A 121 -3.85 17.58 -21.76
N GLY A 122 -2.88 18.24 -22.39
CA GLY A 122 -2.81 19.71 -22.49
C GLY A 122 -2.21 20.43 -21.28
N GLN A 123 -1.76 19.71 -20.24
CA GLN A 123 -1.06 20.30 -19.10
C GLN A 123 0.44 20.38 -19.33
N LYS A 124 1.10 21.30 -18.60
CA LYS A 124 2.51 21.67 -18.75
C LYS A 124 3.51 20.49 -18.68
N HIS A 125 3.11 19.36 -18.11
CA HIS A 125 3.97 18.20 -17.83
C HIS A 125 3.45 16.88 -18.44
N GLU A 126 2.54 16.93 -19.41
CA GLU A 126 1.99 15.74 -20.09
C GLU A 126 3.07 14.84 -20.75
N SER A 127 4.11 15.44 -21.34
CA SER A 127 5.17 14.69 -22.04
C SER A 127 6.07 13.85 -21.12
N GLN A 128 5.97 14.02 -19.81
CA GLN A 128 6.81 13.38 -18.81
C GLN A 128 6.18 12.12 -18.21
N ILE A 129 5.04 11.68 -18.75
CA ILE A 129 4.34 10.48 -18.31
C ILE A 129 4.96 9.26 -19.00
N VAL A 130 5.40 8.28 -18.22
CA VAL A 130 5.98 7.04 -18.75
C VAL A 130 4.87 6.04 -19.04
N GLU A 131 4.90 5.45 -20.22
CA GLU A 131 4.01 4.37 -20.64
C GLU A 131 4.58 3.04 -20.16
N ILE A 132 3.91 2.38 -19.21
CA ILE A 132 4.21 1.02 -18.78
C ILE A 132 3.36 0.05 -19.62
N VAL A 133 3.98 -0.97 -20.17
CA VAL A 133 3.27 -2.04 -20.89
C VAL A 133 3.11 -3.22 -19.93
N ASP A 134 1.87 -3.61 -19.64
CA ASP A 134 1.62 -4.83 -18.87
C ASP A 134 1.98 -6.10 -19.69
N ASN A 135 2.10 -7.24 -19.01
CA ASN A 135 2.44 -8.53 -19.65
C ASN A 135 1.41 -8.99 -20.69
N ASN A 136 0.22 -8.38 -20.74
CA ASN A 136 -0.83 -8.65 -21.73
C ASN A 136 -0.81 -7.62 -22.88
N GLY A 137 0.22 -6.76 -22.96
CA GLY A 137 0.37 -5.73 -23.98
C GLY A 137 -0.46 -4.46 -23.72
N GLY A 138 -1.12 -4.37 -22.56
CA GLY A 138 -1.88 -3.21 -22.14
C GLY A 138 -0.95 -2.05 -21.80
N ARG A 139 -0.87 -1.06 -22.68
CA ARG A 139 -0.14 0.19 -22.44
C ARG A 139 -0.92 1.04 -21.42
N ARG A 140 -0.32 1.31 -20.27
CA ARG A 140 -0.86 2.18 -19.21
C ARG A 140 0.17 3.25 -18.86
N LYS A 141 -0.23 4.51 -18.92
CA LYS A 141 0.59 5.66 -18.56
C LYS A 141 0.55 5.92 -17.04
N ILE A 142 1.69 6.14 -16.38
CA ILE A 142 1.78 6.35 -14.92
C ILE A 142 2.62 7.61 -14.61
N HIS A 143 2.16 8.44 -13.65
CA HIS A 143 2.62 9.83 -13.44
C HIS A 143 3.47 9.99 -12.14
N TYR A 144 4.48 10.91 -12.04
CA TYR A 144 5.33 11.09 -10.81
C TYR A 144 5.68 12.54 -10.29
N ALA A 145 5.64 12.71 -8.94
CA ALA A 145 5.53 13.76 -7.86
C ALA A 145 5.90 15.28 -7.94
N PHE A 146 5.46 16.07 -6.91
CA PHE A 146 5.74 17.51 -6.59
C PHE A 146 6.40 17.68 -5.21
N TRP A 147 7.24 18.71 -5.03
CA TRP A 147 7.92 19.02 -3.76
C TRP A 147 7.47 20.36 -3.15
N PRO A 148 6.60 20.35 -2.11
CA PRO A 148 5.97 21.57 -1.56
C PRO A 148 6.95 22.57 -0.95
N LYS A 149 8.04 22.11 -0.31
CA LYS A 149 9.00 22.98 0.39
C LYS A 149 9.87 23.83 -0.55
N LYS A 150 9.93 23.50 -1.84
CA LYS A 150 10.74 24.20 -2.83
C LYS A 150 9.93 24.78 -3.98
N GLY A 151 8.61 24.53 -4.04
CA GLY A 151 7.77 24.92 -5.17
C GLY A 151 8.26 24.35 -6.52
N LEU A 152 9.07 23.28 -6.49
CA LEU A 152 9.74 22.69 -7.65
C LEU A 152 9.36 21.22 -7.74
N PHE A 153 9.13 20.72 -8.94
CA PHE A 153 9.00 19.28 -9.19
C PHE A 153 10.41 18.67 -9.20
N ALA A 154 10.68 17.74 -8.28
CA ALA A 154 11.90 16.95 -8.30
C ALA A 154 11.58 15.59 -8.92
N HIS A 155 12.20 15.31 -10.06
CA HIS A 155 12.07 14.02 -10.74
C HIS A 155 12.82 12.94 -9.95
N SER A 156 12.15 11.81 -9.72
CA SER A 156 12.81 10.57 -9.30
C SER A 156 13.06 9.76 -10.56
N ASP A 157 14.33 9.43 -10.83
CA ASP A 157 14.70 8.48 -11.89
C ASP A 157 14.35 7.01 -11.52
N GLY A 158 13.72 6.80 -10.36
CA GLY A 158 13.25 5.49 -9.93
C GLY A 158 12.03 5.05 -10.74
N GLU A 159 12.18 3.96 -11.49
CA GLU A 159 11.06 3.22 -12.08
C GLU A 159 10.30 2.47 -10.97
N TRP A 160 8.97 2.64 -10.95
CA TRP A 160 8.09 2.03 -9.96
C TRP A 160 7.26 0.93 -10.64
N ASP A 161 7.56 -0.33 -10.37
CA ASP A 161 6.68 -1.42 -10.81
C ASP A 161 5.43 -1.47 -9.90
N ILE A 162 4.31 -0.94 -10.41
CA ILE A 162 3.01 -0.99 -9.71
C ILE A 162 2.08 -2.09 -10.24
N THR A 163 2.59 -3.02 -11.04
CA THR A 163 1.78 -4.09 -11.64
C THR A 163 1.10 -4.95 -10.57
N SER A 164 0.00 -5.61 -10.95
CA SER A 164 -0.67 -6.58 -10.07
C SER A 164 0.29 -7.65 -9.55
N ALA A 165 1.22 -8.14 -10.38
CA ALA A 165 2.18 -9.16 -9.99
C ALA A 165 3.15 -8.68 -8.90
N THR A 166 3.60 -7.42 -8.98
CA THR A 166 4.44 -6.84 -7.93
C THR A 166 3.67 -6.59 -6.65
N PHE A 167 2.40 -6.19 -6.75
CA PHE A 167 1.53 -6.14 -5.58
C PHE A 167 1.32 -7.52 -4.93
N ASP A 168 1.08 -8.57 -5.72
CA ASP A 168 0.85 -9.92 -5.19
C ASP A 168 2.05 -10.41 -4.38
N ARG A 169 3.28 -10.08 -4.81
CA ARG A 169 4.51 -10.34 -4.04
C ARG A 169 4.54 -9.57 -2.72
N ILE A 170 4.22 -8.26 -2.75
CA ILE A 170 4.17 -7.44 -1.54
C ILE A 170 3.12 -7.99 -0.55
N SER A 171 1.94 -8.34 -1.04
CA SER A 171 0.88 -8.93 -0.23
C SER A 171 1.33 -10.25 0.39
N ALA A 172 1.99 -11.12 -0.37
CA ALA A 172 2.53 -12.38 0.12
C ALA A 172 3.59 -12.17 1.22
N ASP A 173 4.56 -11.27 1.02
CA ASP A 173 5.60 -10.99 2.01
C ASP A 173 5.02 -10.45 3.31
N VAL A 174 4.07 -9.50 3.23
CA VAL A 174 3.41 -8.92 4.42
C VAL A 174 2.55 -9.96 5.13
N LYS A 175 1.79 -10.79 4.40
CA LYS A 175 1.00 -11.88 4.98
C LYS A 175 1.89 -12.86 5.71
N SER A 176 3.01 -13.25 5.10
CA SER A 176 3.98 -14.15 5.72
C SER A 176 4.50 -13.58 7.05
N LEU A 177 4.88 -12.29 7.07
CA LEU A 177 5.31 -11.63 8.30
C LEU A 177 4.22 -11.61 9.37
N LEU A 178 3.01 -11.20 9.00
CA LEU A 178 1.87 -11.14 9.92
C LEU A 178 1.52 -12.51 10.50
N SER A 179 1.49 -13.56 9.67
CA SER A 179 1.27 -14.93 10.11
C SER A 179 2.34 -15.38 11.10
N ARG A 180 3.62 -15.13 10.82
CA ARG A 180 4.73 -15.50 11.71
C ARG A 180 4.68 -14.78 13.06
N ILE A 181 4.28 -13.51 13.08
CA ILE A 181 4.03 -12.77 14.33
C ILE A 181 2.96 -13.48 15.16
N VAL A 182 1.82 -13.81 14.55
CA VAL A 182 0.72 -14.48 15.24
C VAL A 182 1.10 -15.89 15.70
N GLU A 183 1.82 -16.66 14.87
CA GLU A 183 2.28 -18.01 15.19
C GLU A 183 3.31 -18.05 16.32
N SER A 184 4.14 -17.00 16.44
CA SER A 184 5.09 -16.88 17.56
C SER A 184 4.41 -16.68 18.93
N CYS A 185 3.13 -16.31 18.93
CA CYS A 185 2.34 -16.15 20.14
C CYS A 185 1.89 -17.52 20.65
N VAL A 186 2.58 -18.04 21.67
CA VAL A 186 2.14 -19.24 22.37
C VAL A 186 0.91 -18.91 23.21
N VAL A 187 -0.16 -19.71 23.09
CA VAL A 187 -1.23 -19.71 24.09
C VAL A 187 -0.66 -20.40 25.31
N THR A 188 -0.21 -19.65 26.32
CA THR A 188 -0.07 -20.23 27.65
C THR A 188 -1.45 -20.69 28.09
N ASP A 189 -1.61 -21.98 28.37
CA ASP A 189 -2.80 -22.54 29.01
C ASP A 189 -3.16 -21.65 30.20
N LEU A 190 -4.21 -20.84 30.04
CA LEU A 190 -4.76 -20.08 31.16
C LEU A 190 -5.26 -21.13 32.18
N PRO A 191 -4.92 -21.01 33.47
CA PRO A 191 -5.52 -21.87 34.46
C PRO A 191 -7.03 -21.64 34.39
N HIS A 192 -7.78 -22.68 34.02
CA HIS A 192 -9.23 -22.65 34.09
C HIS A 192 -9.66 -22.35 35.54
N PRO A 193 -10.69 -21.52 35.73
CA PRO A 193 -11.21 -21.17 37.05
C PRO A 193 -11.71 -22.41 37.82
#